data_AF-A0A147DS33-F1
#
_entry.id   AF-A0A147DS33-F1
#
_cell.length_a   1.000
_cell.length_b   1.000
_cell.length_c   1.000
_cell.angle_alpha   90.00
_cell.angle_beta   90.00
_cell.angle_gamma   90.00
#
_symmetry.space_group_name_H-M   'P 1'
#
loop_
_entity.id
_entity.type
_entity.pdbx_description
1 polymer ?
#
loop_
_entity_poly.entity_id
_entity_poly.type
_entity_poly.pdbx_seq_one_letter_code
_entity_poly.pdbx_strand_id
1 'polypeptide(L)'
;MGDIAFDADEARSAARVARRAAETLRGQAGDRSGAVEAALDDFEGSYAERFRSAAVIEAEDRARLAGVLVDLAEQIDAAVAAAERERAR
;
A
#
# COMPACT_ATOMS: atom_id res chain seq x y z
N MET A 1 29.61 14.14 13.69
CA MET A 1 28.36 13.44 13.36
C MET A 1 28.75 11.98 13.22
N GLY A 2 28.36 11.11 14.17
CA GLY A 2 28.75 9.71 14.12
C GLY A 2 28.16 9.04 12.90
N ASP A 3 28.95 8.24 12.20
CA ASP A 3 28.53 7.52 11.00
C ASP A 3 27.44 6.52 11.39
N ILE A 4 26.21 6.73 10.93
CA ILE A 4 25.10 5.80 11.20
C ILE A 4 25.26 4.64 10.24
N ALA A 5 25.63 3.47 10.77
CA ALA A 5 25.78 2.27 9.96
C ALA A 5 24.43 1.88 9.35
N PHE A 6 24.41 1.69 8.03
CA PHE A 6 23.22 1.22 7.31
C PHE A 6 22.91 -0.23 7.68
N ASP A 7 21.73 -0.50 8.22
CA ASP A 7 21.26 -1.85 8.50
C ASP A 7 20.48 -2.41 7.30
N ALA A 8 21.11 -3.30 6.54
CA ALA A 8 20.53 -3.88 5.34
C ALA A 8 19.41 -4.89 5.67
N ASP A 9 19.46 -5.54 6.82
CA ASP A 9 18.49 -6.56 7.19
C ASP A 9 17.19 -5.93 7.69
N GLU A 10 17.31 -4.85 8.46
CA GLU A 10 16.17 -4.01 8.86
C GLU A 10 15.52 -3.36 7.63
N ALA A 11 16.31 -2.82 6.70
CA ALA A 11 15.80 -2.28 5.45
C ALA A 11 15.01 -3.32 4.63
N ARG A 12 15.55 -4.53 4.46
CA ARG A 12 14.81 -5.63 3.81
C ARG A 12 13.53 -6.01 4.56
N SER A 13 13.55 -5.92 5.89
CA SER A 13 12.36 -6.15 6.71
C SER A 13 11.27 -5.12 6.40
N ALA A 14 11.64 -3.83 6.34
CA ALA A 14 10.73 -2.76 5.96
C ALA A 14 10.15 -2.95 4.55
N ALA A 15 10.97 -3.34 3.56
CA ALA A 15 10.49 -3.65 2.21
C ALA A 15 9.48 -4.80 2.19
N ARG A 16 9.72 -5.88 2.95
CA ARG A 16 8.76 -6.99 3.09
C ARG A 16 7.44 -6.55 3.71
N VAL A 17 7.49 -5.72 4.75
CA VAL A 17 6.28 -5.19 5.41
C VAL A 17 5.47 -4.32 4.45
N ALA A 18 6.13 -3.44 3.68
CA ALA A 18 5.48 -2.59 2.69
C ALA A 18 4.76 -3.44 1.62
N ARG A 19 5.41 -4.49 1.10
CA ARG A 19 4.79 -5.43 0.14
C ARG A 19 3.57 -6.14 0.73
N ARG A 20 3.67 -6.65 1.96
CA ARG A 20 2.54 -7.30 2.66
C ARG A 20 1.37 -6.35 2.92
N ALA A 21 1.65 -5.10 3.25
CA ALA A 21 0.62 -4.08 3.41
C ALA A 21 -0.10 -3.80 2.07
N ALA A 22 0.65 -3.70 0.96
CA ALA A 22 0.08 -3.54 -0.37
C ALA A 22 -0.78 -4.75 -0.77
N GLU A 23 -0.32 -5.97 -0.51
CA GLU A 23 -1.09 -7.21 -0.73
C GLU A 23 -2.38 -7.23 0.10
N THR A 24 -2.32 -6.81 1.36
CA THR A 24 -3.49 -6.74 2.24
C THR A 24 -4.53 -5.76 1.70
N LEU A 25 -4.12 -4.57 1.25
CA LEU A 25 -5.01 -3.58 0.65
C LEU A 25 -5.68 -4.13 -0.63
N ARG A 26 -4.92 -4.81 -1.49
CA ARG A 26 -5.46 -5.46 -2.70
C ARG A 26 -6.40 -6.61 -2.36
N GLY A 27 -6.08 -7.42 -1.36
CA GLY A 27 -6.90 -8.54 -0.90
C GLY A 27 -8.29 -8.11 -0.41
N GLN A 28 -8.39 -6.92 0.20
CA GLN A 28 -9.67 -6.35 0.63
C GLN A 28 -10.57 -5.90 -0.53
N ALA A 29 -10.11 -5.92 -1.80
CA ALA A 29 -10.81 -5.33 -2.94
C ALA A 29 -12.22 -5.90 -3.14
N GLY A 30 -12.30 -7.23 -3.23
CA GLY A 30 -13.56 -7.94 -3.45
C GLY A 30 -14.55 -7.73 -2.31
N ASP A 31 -14.14 -8.03 -1.07
CA ASP A 31 -15.01 -7.96 0.10
C ASP A 31 -15.62 -6.57 0.30
N ARG A 32 -14.83 -5.50 0.10
CA ARG A 32 -15.32 -4.13 0.24
C ARG A 32 -16.25 -3.73 -0.90
N SER A 33 -15.97 -4.12 -2.14
CA SER A 33 -16.88 -3.86 -3.27
C SER A 33 -18.22 -4.56 -3.05
N GLY A 34 -18.19 -5.84 -2.68
CA GLY A 34 -19.41 -6.60 -2.41
C GLY A 34 -20.22 -6.02 -1.25
N ALA A 35 -19.56 -5.55 -0.19
CA ALA A 35 -20.25 -4.86 0.91
C ALA A 35 -20.91 -3.54 0.48
N VAL A 36 -20.28 -2.77 -0.41
CA VAL A 36 -20.85 -1.53 -0.96
C VAL A 36 -22.03 -1.82 -1.86
N GLU A 37 -21.92 -2.82 -2.73
CA GLU A 37 -23.02 -3.27 -3.60
C GLU A 37 -24.23 -3.70 -2.77
N ALA A 38 -24.03 -4.61 -1.81
CA ALA A 38 -25.10 -5.08 -0.93
C ALA A 38 -25.73 -3.94 -0.10
N ALA A 39 -24.93 -2.96 0.35
CA ALA A 39 -25.46 -1.81 1.07
C ALA A 39 -26.30 -0.87 0.19
N LEU A 40 -26.07 -0.86 -1.13
CA LEU A 40 -26.80 -0.01 -2.07
C LEU A 40 -28.09 -0.65 -2.60
N ASP A 41 -28.33 -1.95 -2.38
CA ASP A 41 -29.54 -2.64 -2.82
C ASP A 41 -30.82 -2.04 -2.19
N ASP A 42 -30.77 -1.71 -0.90
CA ASP A 42 -31.91 -1.14 -0.15
C ASP A 42 -31.70 0.35 0.23
N PHE A 43 -30.64 0.98 -0.27
CA PHE A 43 -30.28 2.36 0.08
C PHE A 43 -30.38 3.30 -1.11
N GLU A 44 -31.35 4.22 -1.04
CA GLU A 44 -31.66 5.14 -2.13
C GLU A 44 -31.62 6.62 -1.72
N GLY A 45 -31.66 7.50 -2.73
CA GLY A 45 -31.67 8.94 -2.58
C GLY A 45 -30.29 9.58 -2.51
N SER A 46 -30.25 10.87 -2.18
CA SER A 46 -29.03 11.69 -2.25
C SER A 46 -27.92 11.18 -1.34
N TYR A 47 -28.25 10.59 -0.19
CA TYR A 47 -27.24 10.00 0.69
C TYR A 47 -26.63 8.71 0.11
N ALA A 48 -27.39 7.92 -0.65
CA ALA A 48 -26.88 6.75 -1.36
C ALA A 48 -25.88 7.15 -2.45
N GLU A 49 -26.14 8.26 -3.17
CA GLU A 49 -25.19 8.81 -4.15
C GLU A 49 -23.88 9.26 -3.50
N ARG A 50 -23.97 9.91 -2.33
CA ARG A 50 -22.79 10.33 -1.54
C ARG A 50 -22.01 9.14 -1.03
N PHE A 51 -22.69 8.10 -0.55
CA PHE A 51 -22.06 6.85 -0.12
C PHE A 51 -21.35 6.16 -1.29
N ARG A 52 -22.01 6.03 -2.46
CA ARG A 52 -21.40 5.48 -3.67
C ARG A 52 -20.15 6.25 -4.08
N SER A 53 -20.22 7.58 -4.07
CA SER A 53 -19.08 8.45 -4.40
C SER A 53 -17.91 8.23 -3.43
N ALA A 54 -18.19 8.14 -2.12
CA ALA A 54 -17.18 7.88 -1.10
C ALA A 54 -16.54 6.49 -1.26
N ALA A 55 -17.33 5.47 -1.61
CA ALA A 55 -16.84 4.12 -1.86
C ALA A 55 -15.90 4.06 -3.08
N VAL A 56 -16.23 4.78 -4.16
CA VAL A 56 -15.36 4.89 -5.34
C VAL A 56 -14.03 5.56 -4.98
N ILE A 57 -14.09 6.69 -4.27
CA ILE A 57 -12.88 7.41 -3.82
C ILE A 57 -12.01 6.50 -2.95
N GLU A 58 -12.61 5.78 -1.99
CA GLU A 58 -11.86 4.85 -1.15
C GLU A 58 -11.21 3.72 -1.96
N ALA A 59 -11.91 3.16 -2.94
CA ALA A 59 -11.36 2.13 -3.81
C ALA A 59 -10.15 2.64 -4.61
N GLU A 60 -10.23 3.85 -5.16
CA GLU A 60 -9.13 4.50 -5.88
C GLU A 60 -7.94 4.81 -4.96
N ASP A 61 -8.20 5.38 -3.79
CA ASP A 61 -7.17 5.74 -2.80
C ASP A 61 -6.44 4.50 -2.29
N ARG A 62 -7.16 3.42 -2.05
CA ARG A 62 -6.59 2.14 -1.64
C ARG A 62 -5.71 1.54 -2.72
N ALA A 63 -6.15 1.57 -3.98
CA ALA A 63 -5.33 1.11 -5.10
C ALA A 63 -4.05 1.95 -5.24
N ARG A 64 -4.17 3.27 -5.10
CA ARG A 64 -3.03 4.20 -5.10
C ARG A 64 -2.06 3.91 -3.97
N LEU A 65 -2.55 3.75 -2.74
CA LEU A 65 -1.73 3.44 -1.56
C LEU A 65 -0.99 2.10 -1.72
N ALA A 66 -1.66 1.08 -2.24
CA ALA A 66 -1.01 -0.21 -2.54
C ALA A 66 0.10 -0.06 -3.60
N GLY A 67 -0.06 0.84 -4.59
CA GLY A 67 0.99 1.20 -5.53
C GLY A 67 2.19 1.84 -4.85
N VAL A 68 1.96 2.91 -4.07
CA VAL A 68 3.01 3.64 -3.34
C VAL A 68 3.82 2.73 -2.40
N LEU A 69 3.16 1.76 -1.75
CA LEU A 69 3.83 0.80 -0.88
C LEU A 69 4.73 -0.19 -1.65
N VAL A 70 4.36 -0.55 -2.88
CA VAL A 70 5.23 -1.34 -3.76
C VAL A 70 6.43 -0.51 -4.21
N ASP A 71 6.21 0.72 -4.65
CA ASP A 71 7.28 1.63 -5.08
C ASP A 71 8.27 1.90 -3.93
N LEU A 72 7.77 2.07 -2.70
CA LEU A 72 8.60 2.22 -1.51
C LEU A 72 9.49 0.99 -1.28
N ALA A 73 8.94 -0.22 -1.41
CA ALA A 73 9.72 -1.45 -1.26
C ALA A 73 10.83 -1.54 -2.30
N GLU A 74 10.56 -1.16 -3.55
CA GLU A 74 11.55 -1.13 -4.63
C GLU A 74 12.66 -0.10 -4.39
N GLN A 75 12.31 1.09 -3.88
CA GLN A 75 13.29 2.10 -3.50
C GLN A 75 14.20 1.61 -2.36
N ILE A 76 13.64 0.90 -1.38
CA ILE A 76 14.42 0.30 -0.30
C ILE A 76 15.36 -0.78 -0.84
N ASP A 77 14.88 -1.66 -1.71
CA ASP A 77 15.70 -2.71 -2.33
C ASP A 77 16.87 -2.09 -3.13
N ALA A 78 16.62 -1.00 -3.86
CA ALA A 78 17.66 -0.27 -4.57
C ALA A 78 18.71 0.35 -3.64
N ALA A 79 18.28 0.91 -2.50
CA ALA A 79 19.18 1.46 -1.48
C ALA A 79 20.05 0.38 -0.83
N VAL A 80 19.47 -0.79 -0.51
CA VAL A 80 20.21 -1.95 -0.01
C VAL A 80 21.28 -2.38 -1.02
N ALA A 81 20.92 -2.53 -2.29
CA ALA A 81 21.87 -2.90 -3.32
C ALA A 81 23.00 -1.87 -3.50
N ALA A 82 22.72 -0.58 -3.33
CA ALA A 82 23.73 0.47 -3.35
C ALA A 82 24.70 0.38 -2.16
N ALA A 83 24.17 0.15 -0.95
CA ALA A 83 24.99 -0.02 0.24
C ALA A 83 25.90 -1.25 0.16
N GLU A 84 25.41 -2.36 -0.41
CA GLU A 84 26.22 -3.56 -0.63
C GLU A 84 27.35 -3.34 -1.64
N ARG A 85 27.07 -2.61 -2.74
CA ARG A 85 28.11 -2.23 -3.70
C ARG A 85 29.19 -1.37 -3.09
N GLU A 86 28.81 -0.43 -2.20
CA GLU A 86 29.78 0.44 -1.54
C GLU A 86 30.63 -0.33 -0.52
N ARG A 87 30.06 -1.30 0.20
CA ARG A 87 30.82 -2.17 1.12
C ARG A 87 31.83 -3.09 0.42
N ALA A 88 31.61 -3.38 -0.86
CA ALA A 88 32.48 -4.24 -1.66
C ALA A 88 33.61 -3.47 -2.36
N ARG A 89 33.61 -2.13 -2.29
CA ARG A 89 34.71 -1.28 -2.77
C ARG A 89 35.80 -1.13 -1.73
#